data_AF-A0A9E5F2A4-F1
#
_entry.id   AF-A0A9E5F2A4-F1
#
_cell.length_a   1.000
_cell.length_b   1.000
_cell.length_c   1.000
_cell.angle_alpha   90.00
_cell.angle_beta   90.00
_cell.angle_gamma   90.00
#
_symmetry.space_group_name_H-M   'P 1'
#
loop_
_entity.id
_entity.type
_entity.pdbx_description
1 polymer ?
#
loop_
_entity_poly.entity_id
_entity_poly.type
_entity_poly.pdbx_seq_one_letter_code
_entity_poly.pdbx_strand_id
1 'polypeptide(L)'
;IAGFYGAVQWLLPFPGANWYFACGVVGVLTSFIFVWITQYYTEYKYRPVRSIADSCLTGPATNIISGIAVGLECTAAPVLVISLALYSSYWMGNQALPDGGLFGTAVATMGMLSTAAYVLAMDTFGPITDNAGGIVEMSGQPEDIRKRTDRLDSVGNTTKALTKGYAIGSAALAAFLLFSAYMDEIADLTGKAFGSVDLAKIEVFIAALIGATLVFVFSALAIKAVGTVAETVIKEVRRQFQSNSGIMAGTSKPDYGSCVDIVTKGSLKAMVAPGVLAVTVPIAVGVIFRSLATTEQAGLGAEAVAGFLMIGTITGILMATLLNNAGGAWDNAKKYIETGVHGGKRSDAHKAAVVGDTVGDPFKDTAGPSLHVLIKLLSTITLLMAPLFI
;
A
#
# COMPACT_ATOMS: atom_id res chain seq x y z
N ILE A 1 -20.09 16.40 2.59
CA ILE A 1 -20.81 16.42 3.90
C ILE A 1 -22.31 16.60 3.72
N ALA A 2 -22.82 17.72 3.18
CA ALA A 2 -24.27 17.93 3.00
C ALA A 2 -24.96 16.82 2.18
N GLY A 3 -24.36 16.40 1.05
CA GLY A 3 -24.88 15.27 0.27
C GLY A 3 -24.87 13.94 1.04
N PHE A 4 -23.87 13.72 1.90
CA PHE A 4 -23.78 12.52 2.74
C PHE A 4 -24.86 12.54 3.85
N TYR A 5 -25.13 13.70 4.44
CA TYR A 5 -26.26 13.88 5.37
C TYR A 5 -27.59 13.54 4.69
N GLY A 6 -27.84 14.11 3.50
CA GLY A 6 -29.05 13.83 2.73
C GLY A 6 -29.21 12.34 2.41
N ALA A 7 -28.13 11.67 2.00
CA ALA A 7 -28.13 10.23 1.72
C ALA A 7 -28.44 9.39 2.97
N VAL A 8 -27.85 9.72 4.13
CA VAL A 8 -28.12 9.02 5.39
C VAL A 8 -29.57 9.19 5.82
N GLN A 9 -30.11 10.42 5.79
CA GLN A 9 -31.51 10.67 6.16
C GLN A 9 -32.50 9.97 5.21
N TRP A 10 -32.16 9.89 3.93
CA TRP A 10 -33.01 9.25 2.93
C TRP A 10 -33.00 7.73 3.00
N LEU A 11 -31.82 7.12 3.15
CA LEU A 11 -31.65 5.66 3.15
C LEU A 11 -31.87 5.02 4.52
N LEU A 12 -31.70 5.78 5.60
CA LEU A 12 -31.85 5.31 6.98
C LEU A 12 -32.84 6.21 7.74
N PRO A 13 -34.14 6.19 7.43
CA PRO A 13 -35.13 7.09 8.03
C PRO A 13 -35.56 6.62 9.43
N PHE A 14 -34.64 6.64 10.40
CA PHE A 14 -34.91 6.28 11.79
C PHE A 14 -34.22 7.25 12.78
N PRO A 15 -34.68 7.36 14.05
CA PRO A 15 -34.21 8.41 14.97
C PRO A 15 -32.70 8.45 15.23
N GLY A 16 -32.02 7.30 15.19
CA GLY A 16 -30.58 7.19 15.41
C GLY A 16 -29.71 7.46 14.18
N ALA A 17 -30.29 7.79 13.02
CA ALA A 17 -29.55 7.99 11.77
C ALA A 17 -28.47 9.09 11.84
N ASN A 18 -28.65 10.08 12.71
CA ASN A 18 -27.65 11.13 12.95
C ASN A 18 -26.32 10.58 13.49
N TRP A 19 -26.36 9.48 14.24
CA TRP A 19 -25.14 8.80 14.70
C TRP A 19 -24.38 8.13 13.56
N TYR A 20 -25.09 7.52 12.61
CA TYR A 20 -24.45 6.99 11.39
C TYR A 20 -23.94 8.10 10.46
N PHE A 21 -24.63 9.24 10.41
CA PHE A 21 -24.07 10.42 9.75
C PHE A 21 -22.74 10.85 10.39
N ALA A 22 -22.67 10.89 11.73
CA ALA A 22 -21.44 11.20 12.45
C ALA A 22 -20.32 10.18 12.15
N CYS A 23 -20.64 8.88 12.06
CA CYS A 23 -19.68 7.85 11.62
C CYS A 23 -19.10 8.15 10.24
N GLY A 24 -19.94 8.54 9.29
CA GLY A 24 -19.47 8.93 7.95
C GLY A 24 -18.59 10.18 7.97
N VAL A 25 -18.90 11.16 8.83
CA VAL A 25 -18.04 12.34 9.03
C VAL A 25 -16.67 11.94 9.59
N VAL A 26 -16.62 11.01 10.55
CA VAL A 26 -15.34 10.43 11.04
C VAL A 26 -14.55 9.83 9.89
N GLY A 27 -15.20 9.10 8.98
CA GLY A 27 -14.58 8.58 7.75
C GLY A 27 -13.99 9.65 6.85
N VAL A 28 -14.75 10.71 6.55
CA VAL A 28 -14.30 11.84 5.73
C VAL A 28 -13.11 12.56 6.38
N LEU A 29 -13.16 12.81 7.69
CA LEU A 29 -12.05 13.41 8.43
C LEU A 29 -10.81 12.51 8.42
N THR A 30 -11.01 11.20 8.58
CA THR A 30 -9.95 10.20 8.50
C THR A 30 -9.25 10.24 7.14
N SER A 31 -10.02 10.35 6.04
CA SER A 31 -9.46 10.55 4.69
C SER A 31 -8.53 11.76 4.63
N PHE A 32 -8.96 12.91 5.14
CA PHE A 32 -8.16 14.13 5.10
C PHE A 32 -6.88 14.02 5.94
N ILE A 33 -7.00 13.48 7.16
CA ILE A 33 -5.88 13.29 8.07
C ILE A 33 -4.85 12.31 7.47
N PHE A 34 -5.30 11.23 6.84
CA PHE A 34 -4.40 10.27 6.18
C PHE A 34 -3.58 10.89 5.05
N VAL A 35 -4.24 11.69 4.21
CA VAL A 35 -3.59 12.45 3.15
C VAL A 35 -2.55 13.40 3.75
N TRP A 36 -2.92 14.15 4.79
CA TRP A 36 -2.00 15.07 5.46
C TRP A 36 -0.80 14.38 6.13
N ILE A 37 -1.01 13.25 6.80
CA ILE A 37 0.09 12.45 7.38
C ILE A 37 1.03 11.97 6.29
N THR A 38 0.48 11.44 5.20
CA THR A 38 1.29 10.98 4.05
C THR A 38 2.11 12.14 3.49
N GLN A 39 1.48 13.30 3.30
CA GLN A 39 2.15 14.53 2.86
C GLN A 39 3.31 14.91 3.79
N TYR A 40 3.12 14.86 5.11
CA TYR A 40 4.16 15.18 6.09
C TYR A 40 5.40 14.28 5.96
N TYR A 41 5.20 12.99 5.70
CA TYR A 41 6.30 12.03 5.57
C TYR A 41 6.94 11.99 4.19
N THR A 42 6.24 12.43 3.14
CA THR A 42 6.75 12.34 1.77
C THR A 42 7.13 13.68 1.14
N GLU A 43 6.67 14.83 1.63
CA GLU A 43 6.98 16.13 1.01
C GLU A 43 8.27 16.76 1.59
N TYR A 44 9.11 17.32 0.71
CA TYR A 44 10.40 17.94 1.07
C TYR A 44 10.29 19.22 1.93
N LYS A 45 9.07 19.74 2.13
CA LYS A 45 8.82 20.85 3.06
C LYS A 45 9.03 20.44 4.52
N TYR A 46 8.86 19.16 4.83
CA TYR A 46 8.80 18.67 6.21
C TYR A 46 10.09 17.97 6.64
N ARG A 47 10.21 17.80 7.97
CA ARG A 47 11.38 17.20 8.62
C ARG A 47 11.80 15.84 8.01
N PRO A 48 10.89 14.87 7.79
CA PRO A 48 11.32 13.50 7.44
C PRO A 48 12.12 13.43 6.14
N VAL A 49 11.63 14.09 5.08
CA VAL A 49 12.33 14.13 3.79
C VAL A 49 13.61 14.95 3.86
N ARG A 50 13.60 16.08 4.60
CA ARG A 50 14.80 16.89 4.80
C ARG A 50 15.90 16.11 5.51
N SER A 51 15.56 15.34 6.55
CA SER A 51 16.56 14.50 7.23
C SER A 51 17.16 13.41 6.33
N ILE A 52 16.40 12.90 5.36
CA ILE A 52 16.93 11.96 4.35
C ILE A 52 17.88 12.70 3.41
N ALA A 53 17.48 13.86 2.89
CA ALA A 53 18.33 14.67 2.02
C ALA A 53 19.62 15.12 2.72
N ASP A 54 19.55 15.53 3.98
CA ASP A 54 20.73 15.92 4.78
C ASP A 54 21.67 14.74 5.01
N SER A 55 21.12 13.54 5.23
CA SER A 55 21.94 12.33 5.39
C SER A 55 22.73 11.96 4.11
N CYS A 56 22.29 12.41 2.93
CA CYS A 56 23.01 12.18 1.69
C CYS A 56 24.40 12.86 1.65
N LEU A 57 24.64 13.87 2.49
CA LEU A 57 25.96 14.52 2.63
C LEU A 57 27.05 13.56 3.13
N THR A 58 26.66 12.50 3.85
CA THR A 58 27.57 11.47 4.37
C THR A 58 27.58 10.19 3.52
N GLY A 59 26.79 10.14 2.44
CA GLY A 59 26.82 9.09 1.43
C GLY A 59 25.56 8.20 1.37
N PRO A 60 25.60 7.14 0.54
CA PRO A 60 24.42 6.29 0.28
C PRO A 60 23.96 5.47 1.50
N ALA A 61 24.87 5.04 2.36
CA ALA A 61 24.54 4.18 3.49
C ALA A 61 23.66 4.91 4.53
N THR A 62 24.03 6.14 4.89
CA THR A 62 23.27 6.98 5.81
C THR A 62 21.93 7.42 5.20
N ASN A 63 21.88 7.65 3.89
CA ASN A 63 20.62 7.85 3.15
C ASN A 63 19.65 6.67 3.31
N ILE A 64 20.13 5.44 3.10
CA ILE A 64 19.29 4.24 3.26
C ILE A 64 18.84 4.07 4.72
N ILE A 65 19.75 4.26 5.68
CA ILE A 65 19.42 4.16 7.11
C ILE A 65 18.34 5.18 7.48
N SER A 66 18.50 6.44 7.05
CA SER A 66 17.56 7.53 7.33
C SER A 66 16.18 7.26 6.72
N GLY A 67 16.12 6.81 5.46
CA GLY A 67 14.84 6.51 4.80
C GLY A 67 14.10 5.32 5.40
N ILE A 68 14.80 4.25 5.79
CA ILE A 68 14.19 3.12 6.52
C ILE A 68 13.66 3.58 7.89
N ALA A 69 14.43 4.39 8.62
CA ALA A 69 14.01 4.92 9.92
C ALA A 69 12.73 5.78 9.79
N VAL A 70 12.68 6.67 8.79
CA VAL A 70 11.48 7.45 8.47
C VAL A 70 10.30 6.54 8.07
N GLY A 71 10.55 5.49 7.29
CA GLY A 71 9.54 4.50 6.93
C GLY A 71 8.96 3.74 8.13
N LEU A 72 9.78 3.42 9.13
CA LEU A 72 9.33 2.79 10.38
C LEU A 72 8.57 3.79 11.26
N GLU A 73 9.05 5.03 11.37
CA GLU A 73 8.39 6.09 12.14
C GLU A 73 6.99 6.40 11.59
N CYS A 74 6.85 6.39 10.26
CA CYS A 74 5.62 6.84 9.60
C CYS A 74 4.40 5.94 9.86
N THR A 75 4.56 4.73 10.38
CA THR A 75 3.44 3.83 10.68
C THR A 75 2.67 4.24 11.92
N ALA A 76 3.28 4.99 12.84
CA ALA A 76 2.68 5.32 14.13
C ALA A 76 1.42 6.20 14.00
N ALA A 77 1.52 7.32 13.30
CA ALA A 77 0.40 8.26 13.17
C ALA A 77 -0.81 7.67 12.41
N PRO A 78 -0.65 6.98 11.26
CA PRO A 78 -1.75 6.29 10.58
C PRO A 78 -2.50 5.29 11.46
N VAL A 79 -1.78 4.47 12.25
CA VAL A 79 -2.39 3.47 13.14
C VAL A 79 -3.22 4.13 14.23
N LEU A 80 -2.73 5.21 14.84
CA LEU A 80 -3.50 5.97 15.83
C LEU A 80 -4.79 6.53 15.24
N VAL A 81 -4.73 7.05 14.02
CA VAL A 81 -5.91 7.60 13.34
C VAL A 81 -6.91 6.50 13.00
N ILE A 82 -6.46 5.35 12.48
CA ILE A 82 -7.33 4.19 12.23
C ILE A 82 -7.99 3.72 13.53
N SER A 83 -7.21 3.60 14.60
CA SER A 83 -7.70 3.14 15.91
C SER A 83 -8.78 4.06 16.46
N LEU A 84 -8.56 5.38 16.38
CA LEU A 84 -9.54 6.38 16.79
C LEU A 84 -10.79 6.34 15.91
N ALA A 85 -10.62 6.20 14.59
CA ALA A 85 -11.74 6.12 13.65
C ALA A 85 -12.60 4.88 13.88
N LEU A 86 -11.98 3.70 14.04
CA LEU A 86 -12.68 2.45 14.35
C LEU A 86 -13.41 2.55 15.70
N TYR A 87 -12.71 2.96 16.77
CA TYR A 87 -13.33 3.04 18.09
C TYR A 87 -14.50 4.04 18.13
N SER A 88 -14.29 5.25 17.60
CA SER A 88 -15.30 6.31 17.60
C SER A 88 -16.52 5.94 16.76
N SER A 89 -16.33 5.38 15.56
CA SER A 89 -17.44 4.95 14.70
C SER A 89 -18.16 3.72 15.24
N TYR A 90 -17.46 2.76 15.86
CA TYR A 90 -18.08 1.63 16.54
C TYR A 90 -18.94 2.09 17.73
N TRP A 91 -18.40 2.98 18.56
CA TRP A 91 -19.13 3.55 19.69
C TRP A 91 -20.37 4.33 19.22
N MET A 92 -20.24 5.21 18.22
CA MET A 92 -21.38 5.94 17.65
C MET A 92 -22.42 5.00 17.02
N GLY A 93 -21.99 3.93 16.35
CA GLY A 93 -22.90 2.93 15.78
C GLY A 93 -23.76 2.25 16.85
N ASN A 94 -23.18 1.93 18.01
CA ASN A 94 -23.94 1.36 19.13
C ASN A 94 -24.93 2.35 19.77
N GLN A 95 -24.70 3.66 19.62
CA GLN A 95 -25.70 4.68 20.01
C GLN A 95 -26.84 4.81 19.00
N ALA A 96 -26.61 4.40 17.74
CA ALA A 96 -27.62 4.43 16.70
C ALA A 96 -28.62 3.27 16.87
N LEU A 97 -28.11 2.05 17.03
CA LEU A 97 -28.87 0.81 17.20
C LEU A 97 -28.11 -0.15 18.13
N PRO A 98 -28.82 -1.01 18.90
CA PRO A 98 -28.20 -2.16 19.55
C PRO A 98 -27.42 -2.99 18.53
N ASP A 99 -26.18 -3.35 18.85
CA ASP A 99 -25.24 -4.06 17.96
C ASP A 99 -24.93 -3.35 16.63
N GLY A 100 -25.24 -2.05 16.53
CA GLY A 100 -24.99 -1.21 15.35
C GLY A 100 -23.53 -0.79 15.16
N GLY A 101 -22.63 -1.15 16.08
CA GLY A 101 -21.22 -0.72 16.06
C GLY A 101 -20.47 -1.14 14.81
N LEU A 102 -20.61 -2.41 14.37
CA LEU A 102 -19.97 -2.89 13.14
C LEU A 102 -20.45 -2.10 11.91
N PHE A 103 -21.76 -1.87 11.81
CA PHE A 103 -22.32 -1.05 10.75
C PHE A 103 -21.81 0.40 10.81
N GLY A 104 -21.61 0.96 12.01
CA GLY A 104 -20.96 2.26 12.21
C GLY A 104 -19.56 2.33 11.57
N THR A 105 -18.73 1.30 11.76
CA THR A 105 -17.40 1.21 11.11
C THR A 105 -17.50 1.08 9.58
N ALA A 106 -18.52 0.38 9.07
CA ALA A 106 -18.81 0.30 7.64
C ALA A 106 -19.18 1.68 7.06
N VAL A 107 -20.05 2.42 7.75
CA VAL A 107 -20.45 3.78 7.35
C VAL A 107 -19.26 4.75 7.39
N ALA A 108 -18.35 4.62 8.38
CA ALA A 108 -17.10 5.38 8.40
C ALA A 108 -16.19 5.02 7.21
N THR A 109 -16.09 3.74 6.85
CA THR A 109 -15.35 3.30 5.66
C THR A 109 -15.94 3.93 4.39
N MET A 110 -17.28 3.95 4.25
CA MET A 110 -17.96 4.62 3.13
C MET A 110 -17.75 6.15 3.14
N GLY A 111 -17.71 6.76 4.32
CA GLY A 111 -17.36 8.17 4.49
C GLY A 111 -15.97 8.47 3.95
N MET A 112 -14.97 7.64 4.30
CA MET A 112 -13.61 7.76 3.76
C MET A 112 -13.60 7.61 2.24
N LEU A 113 -14.33 6.63 1.70
CA LEU A 113 -14.43 6.33 0.26
C LEU A 113 -15.23 7.36 -0.55
N SER A 114 -16.00 8.25 0.09
CA SER A 114 -16.81 9.26 -0.61
C SER A 114 -15.98 10.25 -1.44
N THR A 115 -14.70 10.43 -1.10
CA THR A 115 -13.74 11.27 -1.83
C THR A 115 -12.90 10.50 -2.86
N ALA A 116 -13.11 9.18 -3.00
CA ALA A 116 -12.27 8.29 -3.79
C ALA A 116 -12.16 8.73 -5.27
N ALA A 117 -13.25 9.25 -5.86
CA ALA A 117 -13.22 9.74 -7.24
C ALA A 117 -12.21 10.87 -7.46
N TYR A 118 -12.13 11.82 -6.51
CA TYR A 118 -11.13 12.90 -6.56
C TYR A 118 -9.73 12.37 -6.33
N VAL A 119 -9.56 11.43 -5.39
CA VAL A 119 -8.26 10.81 -5.10
C VAL A 119 -7.75 10.05 -6.33
N LEU A 120 -8.58 9.20 -6.95
CA LEU A 120 -8.23 8.47 -8.18
C LEU A 120 -7.90 9.38 -9.36
N ALA A 121 -8.61 10.51 -9.50
CA ALA A 121 -8.28 11.51 -10.52
C ALA A 121 -6.89 12.12 -10.29
N MET A 122 -6.53 12.43 -9.03
CA MET A 122 -5.20 12.91 -8.67
C MET A 122 -4.11 11.84 -8.86
N ASP A 123 -4.44 10.56 -8.66
CA ASP A 123 -3.52 9.45 -8.91
C ASP A 123 -3.16 9.36 -10.40
N THR A 124 -4.18 9.46 -11.25
CA THR A 124 -4.04 9.37 -12.71
C THR A 124 -3.27 10.55 -13.30
N PHE A 125 -3.30 11.71 -12.63
CA PHE A 125 -2.55 12.89 -13.04
C PHE A 125 -1.04 12.64 -13.10
N GLY A 126 -0.47 11.90 -12.13
CA GLY A 126 0.98 11.69 -12.05
C GLY A 126 1.58 10.92 -13.24
N PRO A 127 1.07 9.73 -13.61
CA PRO A 127 1.55 9.02 -14.79
C PRO A 127 1.38 9.78 -16.11
N ILE A 128 0.35 10.63 -16.22
CA ILE A 128 0.15 11.48 -17.41
C ILE A 128 1.27 12.52 -17.53
N THR A 129 1.60 13.20 -16.43
CA THR A 129 2.63 14.25 -16.43
C THR A 129 4.04 13.71 -16.58
N ASP A 130 4.31 12.53 -16.01
CA ASP A 130 5.56 11.77 -16.18
C ASP A 130 5.79 11.39 -17.65
N ASN A 131 4.80 10.77 -18.31
CA ASN A 131 4.86 10.45 -19.74
C ASN A 131 5.01 11.70 -20.61
N ALA A 132 4.32 12.80 -20.28
CA ALA A 132 4.47 14.07 -20.98
C ALA A 132 5.91 14.60 -20.89
N GLY A 133 6.53 14.53 -19.71
CA GLY A 133 7.95 14.87 -19.52
C GLY A 133 8.86 13.99 -20.37
N GLY A 134 8.65 12.68 -20.37
CA GLY A 134 9.37 11.73 -21.23
C GLY A 134 9.29 12.08 -22.71
N ILE A 135 8.08 12.39 -23.22
CA ILE A 135 7.87 12.79 -24.62
C ILE A 135 8.60 14.11 -24.93
N VAL A 136 8.55 15.10 -24.04
CA VAL A 136 9.24 16.39 -24.19
C VAL A 136 10.76 16.19 -24.31
N GLU A 137 11.34 15.33 -23.48
CA GLU A 137 12.78 14.99 -23.53
C GLU A 137 13.14 14.26 -24.83
N MET A 138 12.38 13.20 -25.15
CA MET A 138 12.65 12.36 -26.34
C MET A 138 12.44 13.10 -27.67
N SER A 139 11.62 14.16 -27.69
CA SER A 139 11.38 14.98 -28.87
C SER A 139 12.29 16.22 -28.97
N GLY A 140 13.22 16.41 -28.03
CA GLY A 140 14.19 17.51 -28.07
C GLY A 140 13.55 18.90 -27.93
N GLN A 141 12.45 18.99 -27.18
CA GLN A 141 11.74 20.26 -26.98
C GLN A 141 12.57 21.26 -26.16
N PRO A 142 12.28 22.57 -26.30
CA PRO A 142 12.93 23.61 -25.51
C PRO A 142 12.89 23.37 -23.99
N GLU A 143 13.97 23.78 -23.30
CA GLU A 143 14.16 23.55 -21.87
C GLU A 143 13.09 24.22 -20.99
N ASP A 144 12.44 25.29 -21.46
CA ASP A 144 11.34 25.95 -20.75
C ASP A 144 10.08 25.08 -20.71
N ILE A 145 9.83 24.26 -21.74
CA ILE A 145 8.74 23.26 -21.75
C ILE A 145 9.08 22.15 -20.75
N ARG A 146 10.32 21.67 -20.73
CA ARG A 146 10.80 20.67 -19.76
C ARG A 146 10.64 21.16 -18.32
N LYS A 147 10.98 22.43 -18.04
CA LYS A 147 10.77 23.05 -16.71
C LYS A 147 9.30 23.08 -16.29
N ARG A 148 8.37 23.25 -17.24
CA ARG A 148 6.92 23.19 -16.94
C ARG A 148 6.50 21.75 -16.63
N THR A 149 6.91 20.77 -17.44
CA THR A 149 6.56 19.36 -17.18
C THR A 149 7.19 18.82 -15.91
N ASP A 150 8.42 19.21 -15.58
CA ASP A 150 9.10 18.80 -14.33
C ASP A 150 8.34 19.31 -13.08
N ARG A 151 7.78 20.52 -13.14
CA ARG A 151 6.89 21.03 -12.07
C ARG A 151 5.63 20.18 -11.96
N LEU A 152 5.00 19.81 -13.07
CA LEU A 152 3.80 18.97 -13.07
C LEU A 152 4.09 17.54 -12.58
N ASP A 153 5.24 16.98 -12.92
CA ASP A 153 5.71 15.67 -12.43
C ASP A 153 5.99 15.69 -10.91
N SER A 154 6.55 16.79 -10.38
CA SER A 154 6.74 16.95 -8.93
C SER A 154 5.41 16.94 -8.16
N VAL A 155 4.38 17.59 -8.71
CA VAL A 155 3.02 17.52 -8.16
C VAL A 155 2.47 16.11 -8.29
N GLY A 156 2.67 15.48 -9.45
CA GLY A 156 2.26 14.10 -9.74
C GLY A 156 2.82 13.06 -8.77
N ASN A 157 4.08 13.17 -8.36
CA ASN A 157 4.67 12.23 -7.39
C ASN A 157 4.13 12.46 -5.98
N THR A 158 3.83 13.71 -5.63
CA THR A 158 3.14 13.99 -4.36
C THR A 158 1.75 13.38 -4.40
N THR A 159 0.96 13.57 -5.47
CA THR A 159 -0.38 12.99 -5.57
C THR A 159 -0.36 11.46 -5.57
N LYS A 160 0.56 10.82 -6.29
CA LYS A 160 0.79 9.36 -6.26
C LYS A 160 1.08 8.83 -4.85
N ALA A 161 1.82 9.58 -4.02
CA ALA A 161 2.07 9.17 -2.64
C ALA A 161 0.79 9.27 -1.80
N LEU A 162 0.06 10.39 -1.90
CA LEU A 162 -1.19 10.63 -1.16
C LEU A 162 -2.25 9.56 -1.47
N THR A 163 -2.35 9.14 -2.73
CA THR A 163 -3.32 8.14 -3.19
C THR A 163 -2.97 6.75 -2.67
N LYS A 164 -1.69 6.37 -2.65
CA LYS A 164 -1.20 5.14 -2.01
C LYS A 164 -1.49 5.12 -0.52
N GLY A 165 -1.24 6.23 0.19
CA GLY A 165 -1.56 6.38 1.61
C GLY A 165 -3.07 6.27 1.89
N TYR A 166 -3.89 6.93 1.07
CA TYR A 166 -5.34 6.84 1.13
C TYR A 166 -5.85 5.41 0.91
N ALA A 167 -5.31 4.71 -0.09
CA ALA A 167 -5.68 3.34 -0.41
C ALA A 167 -5.42 2.41 0.79
N ILE A 168 -4.26 2.52 1.44
CA ILE A 168 -3.94 1.76 2.65
C ILE A 168 -4.90 2.10 3.80
N GLY A 169 -5.16 3.37 4.08
CA GLY A 169 -6.07 3.76 5.15
C GLY A 169 -7.50 3.23 4.93
N SER A 170 -7.97 3.24 3.67
CA SER A 170 -9.28 2.68 3.33
C SER A 170 -9.33 1.17 3.53
N ALA A 171 -8.26 0.46 3.18
CA ALA A 171 -8.15 -0.97 3.41
C ALA A 171 -8.05 -1.31 4.89
N ALA A 172 -7.40 -0.46 5.69
CA ALA A 172 -7.29 -0.64 7.13
C ALA A 172 -8.63 -0.50 7.85
N LEU A 173 -9.48 0.45 7.45
CA LEU A 173 -10.85 0.53 7.98
C LEU A 173 -11.70 -0.66 7.52
N ALA A 174 -11.58 -1.05 6.25
CA ALA A 174 -12.31 -2.20 5.70
C ALA A 174 -11.86 -3.55 6.29
N ALA A 175 -10.61 -3.66 6.74
CA ALA A 175 -10.04 -4.89 7.29
C ALA A 175 -10.87 -5.45 8.45
N PHE A 176 -11.29 -4.58 9.38
CA PHE A 176 -12.10 -4.99 10.52
C PHE A 176 -13.48 -5.50 10.08
N LEU A 177 -14.12 -4.80 9.13
CA LEU A 177 -15.39 -5.21 8.54
C LEU A 177 -15.29 -6.58 7.86
N LEU A 178 -14.24 -6.79 7.07
CA LEU A 178 -14.01 -8.04 6.34
C LEU A 178 -13.73 -9.22 7.28
N PHE A 179 -13.03 -8.96 8.38
CA PHE A 179 -12.84 -9.95 9.44
C PHE A 179 -14.16 -10.32 10.12
N SER A 180 -14.99 -9.35 10.49
CA SER A 180 -16.32 -9.61 11.05
C SER A 180 -17.20 -10.37 10.06
N ALA A 181 -17.21 -9.98 8.78
CA ALA A 181 -17.95 -10.68 7.73
C ALA A 181 -17.53 -12.16 7.60
N TYR A 182 -16.25 -12.47 7.76
CA TYR A 182 -15.78 -13.85 7.80
C TYR A 182 -16.32 -14.62 9.02
N MET A 183 -16.31 -14.00 10.20
CA MET A 183 -16.87 -14.63 11.40
C MET A 183 -18.38 -14.87 11.28
N ASP A 184 -19.12 -13.90 10.73
CA ASP A 184 -20.56 -14.01 10.48
C ASP A 184 -20.86 -15.14 9.48
N GLU A 185 -20.11 -15.23 8.37
CA GLU A 185 -20.26 -16.30 7.39
C GLU A 185 -20.01 -17.69 8.00
N ILE A 186 -18.98 -17.85 8.85
CA ILE A 186 -18.74 -19.10 9.55
C ILE A 186 -19.90 -19.42 10.51
N ALA A 187 -20.46 -18.42 11.19
CA ALA A 187 -21.59 -18.61 12.07
C ALA A 187 -22.84 -19.07 11.31
N ASP A 188 -23.12 -18.46 10.16
CA ASP A 188 -24.23 -18.82 9.28
C ASP A 188 -24.08 -20.23 8.70
N LEU A 189 -22.89 -20.59 8.23
CA LEU A 189 -22.61 -21.92 7.66
C LEU A 189 -22.65 -23.04 8.70
N THR A 190 -22.26 -22.77 9.95
CA THR A 190 -22.24 -23.78 11.02
C THR A 190 -23.53 -23.83 11.85
N GLY A 191 -24.36 -22.79 11.78
CA GLY A 191 -25.50 -22.59 12.66
C GLY A 191 -25.10 -22.37 14.13
N LYS A 192 -23.83 -22.06 14.41
CA LYS A 192 -23.28 -21.83 15.75
C LYS A 192 -22.65 -20.46 15.84
N ALA A 193 -22.79 -19.80 16.97
CA ALA A 193 -22.14 -18.51 17.17
C ALA A 193 -20.61 -18.64 17.06
N PHE A 194 -20.01 -17.85 16.16
CA PHE A 194 -18.56 -17.74 16.00
C PHE A 194 -18.09 -16.36 16.48
N GLY A 195 -18.21 -16.14 17.79
CA GLY A 195 -18.04 -14.80 18.38
C GLY A 195 -16.63 -14.45 18.85
N SER A 196 -15.71 -15.41 18.91
CA SER A 196 -14.36 -15.16 19.43
C SER A 196 -13.30 -15.98 18.72
N VAL A 197 -12.14 -15.36 18.54
CA VAL A 197 -10.91 -16.00 18.05
C VAL A 197 -9.91 -16.00 19.18
N ASP A 198 -9.56 -17.18 19.70
CA ASP A 198 -8.67 -17.30 20.84
C ASP A 198 -7.21 -17.47 20.39
N LEU A 199 -6.45 -16.37 20.43
CA LEU A 199 -5.01 -16.38 20.14
C LEU A 199 -4.18 -17.14 21.19
N ALA A 200 -4.75 -17.54 22.33
CA ALA A 200 -4.06 -18.39 23.30
C ALA A 200 -3.99 -19.85 22.85
N LYS A 201 -4.82 -20.27 21.88
CA LYS A 201 -4.71 -21.59 21.24
C LYS A 201 -3.47 -21.64 20.37
N ILE A 202 -2.66 -22.68 20.54
CA ILE A 202 -1.38 -22.81 19.86
C ILE A 202 -1.54 -22.84 18.33
N GLU A 203 -2.61 -23.48 17.83
CA GLU A 203 -2.90 -23.60 16.41
C GLU A 203 -3.26 -22.25 15.78
N VAL A 204 -4.10 -21.47 16.48
CA VAL A 204 -4.51 -20.13 16.05
C VAL A 204 -3.32 -19.18 16.09
N PHE A 205 -2.47 -19.27 17.12
CA PHE A 205 -1.24 -18.49 17.20
C PHE A 205 -0.25 -18.82 16.07
N ILE A 206 -0.06 -20.10 15.75
CA ILE A 206 0.79 -20.54 14.62
C ILE A 206 0.23 -19.98 13.31
N ALA A 207 -1.08 -20.10 13.08
CA ALA A 207 -1.72 -19.59 11.87
C ALA A 207 -1.59 -18.05 11.75
N ALA A 208 -1.77 -17.32 12.85
CA ALA A 208 -1.49 -15.88 12.95
C ALA A 208 -0.04 -15.54 12.57
N LEU A 209 0.94 -16.29 13.09
CA LEU A 209 2.35 -16.09 12.77
C LEU A 209 2.66 -16.37 11.29
N ILE A 210 2.02 -17.38 10.70
CA ILE A 210 2.10 -17.66 9.26
C ILE A 210 1.51 -16.48 8.47
N GLY A 211 0.39 -15.91 8.93
CA GLY A 211 -0.22 -14.71 8.33
C GLY A 211 0.71 -13.51 8.32
N ALA A 212 1.38 -13.21 9.43
CA ALA A 212 2.41 -12.17 9.47
C ALA A 212 3.56 -12.49 8.51
N THR A 213 4.07 -13.73 8.54
CA THR A 213 5.19 -14.17 7.71
C THR A 213 4.87 -14.08 6.22
N LEU A 214 3.63 -14.38 5.82
CA LEU A 214 3.17 -14.28 4.44
C LEU A 214 3.41 -12.87 3.86
N VAL A 215 3.12 -11.83 4.64
CA VAL A 215 3.34 -10.43 4.23
C VAL A 215 4.82 -10.18 3.93
N PHE A 216 5.71 -10.59 4.84
CA PHE A 216 7.16 -10.41 4.67
C PHE A 216 7.70 -11.20 3.48
N VAL A 217 7.30 -12.46 3.33
CA VAL A 217 7.75 -13.31 2.22
C VAL A 217 7.23 -12.77 0.89
N PHE A 218 5.96 -12.34 0.83
CA PHE A 218 5.38 -11.71 -0.34
C PHE A 218 6.16 -10.45 -0.74
N SER A 219 6.44 -9.55 0.20
CA SER A 219 7.25 -8.35 -0.06
C SER A 219 8.66 -8.69 -0.54
N ALA A 220 9.31 -9.69 0.08
CA ALA A 220 10.65 -10.12 -0.31
C ALA A 220 10.68 -10.66 -1.76
N LEU A 221 9.70 -11.48 -2.15
CA LEU A 221 9.57 -11.99 -3.51
C LEU A 221 9.32 -10.87 -4.51
N ALA A 222 8.43 -9.93 -4.17
CA ALA A 222 8.11 -8.78 -5.01
C ALA A 222 9.33 -7.86 -5.23
N ILE A 223 10.10 -7.56 -4.19
CA ILE A 223 11.32 -6.74 -4.28
C ILE A 223 12.41 -7.47 -5.09
N LYS A 224 12.62 -8.76 -4.82
CA LYS A 224 13.62 -9.59 -5.52
C LYS A 224 13.30 -9.73 -7.00
N ALA A 225 12.03 -9.83 -7.36
CA ALA A 225 11.56 -9.86 -8.74
C ALA A 225 12.02 -8.63 -9.52
N VAL A 226 11.80 -7.43 -8.97
CA VAL A 226 12.24 -6.16 -9.60
C VAL A 226 13.75 -6.12 -9.74
N GLY A 227 14.50 -6.46 -8.68
CA GLY A 227 15.97 -6.45 -8.72
C GLY A 227 16.56 -7.36 -9.81
N THR A 228 16.00 -8.56 -9.96
CA THR A 228 16.46 -9.54 -10.96
C THR A 228 16.21 -9.05 -12.38
N VAL A 229 15.03 -8.47 -12.64
CA VAL A 229 14.67 -7.93 -13.97
C VAL A 229 15.49 -6.67 -14.27
N ALA A 230 15.65 -5.77 -13.29
CA ALA A 230 16.43 -4.55 -13.44
C ALA A 230 17.90 -4.85 -13.78
N GLU A 231 18.52 -5.84 -13.14
CA GLU A 231 19.89 -6.27 -13.47
C GLU A 231 20.01 -6.69 -14.95
N THR A 232 19.02 -7.41 -15.46
CA THR A 232 18.99 -7.88 -16.84
C THR A 232 18.87 -6.70 -17.83
N VAL A 233 18.01 -5.73 -17.51
CA VAL A 233 17.88 -4.49 -18.30
C VAL A 233 19.18 -3.68 -18.29
N ILE A 234 19.84 -3.54 -17.15
CA ILE A 234 21.13 -2.83 -17.05
C ILE A 234 22.20 -3.49 -17.93
N LYS A 235 22.28 -4.84 -17.91
CA LYS A 235 23.23 -5.58 -18.75
C LYS A 235 22.94 -5.36 -20.24
N GLU A 236 21.67 -5.36 -20.64
CA GLU A 236 21.29 -5.11 -22.03
C GLU A 236 21.60 -3.68 -22.48
N VAL A 237 21.24 -2.67 -21.69
CA VAL A 237 21.56 -1.26 -21.99
C VAL A 237 23.07 -1.05 -22.12
N ARG A 238 23.86 -1.64 -21.21
CA ARG A 238 25.33 -1.60 -21.29
C ARG A 238 25.85 -2.29 -22.55
N ARG A 239 25.30 -3.45 -22.91
CA ARG A 239 25.66 -4.17 -24.14
C ARG A 239 25.39 -3.31 -25.39
N GLN A 240 24.24 -2.63 -25.45
CA GLN A 240 23.93 -1.73 -26.57
C GLN A 240 24.92 -0.56 -26.67
N PHE A 241 25.21 0.12 -25.55
CA PHE A 241 26.20 1.21 -25.56
C PHE A 241 27.62 0.78 -25.91
N GLN A 242 28.05 -0.42 -25.48
CA GLN A 242 29.37 -0.96 -25.82
C GLN A 242 29.46 -1.42 -27.27
N SER A 243 28.39 -2.02 -27.80
CA SER A 243 28.37 -2.55 -29.17
C SER A 243 28.16 -1.49 -30.25
N ASN A 244 27.49 -0.38 -29.93
CA ASN A 244 27.26 0.72 -30.85
C ASN A 244 27.53 2.09 -30.19
N SER A 245 28.74 2.62 -30.42
CA SER A 245 29.14 3.95 -29.95
C SER A 245 28.32 5.09 -30.58
N GLY A 246 27.67 4.85 -31.72
CA GLY A 246 26.76 5.78 -32.39
C GLY A 246 25.51 6.10 -31.56
N ILE A 247 25.13 5.25 -30.60
CA ILE A 247 24.02 5.52 -29.69
C ILE A 247 24.38 6.68 -28.73
N MET A 248 25.56 6.62 -28.10
CA MET A 248 26.03 7.69 -27.21
C MET A 248 26.31 8.99 -27.98
N ALA A 249 26.69 8.89 -29.25
CA ALA A 249 26.86 10.03 -30.15
C ALA A 249 25.54 10.59 -30.71
N GLY A 250 24.40 9.93 -30.47
CA GLY A 250 23.09 10.33 -30.99
C GLY A 250 22.89 10.10 -32.49
N THR A 251 23.78 9.38 -33.16
CA THR A 251 23.72 9.12 -34.61
C THR A 251 23.01 7.81 -34.95
N SER A 252 22.86 6.90 -33.99
CA SER A 252 22.15 5.63 -34.12
C SER A 252 21.02 5.50 -33.10
N LYS A 253 19.91 4.87 -33.50
CA LYS A 253 18.81 4.58 -32.57
C LYS A 253 19.13 3.34 -31.71
N PRO A 254 18.86 3.38 -30.40
CA PRO A 254 18.88 2.19 -29.55
C PRO A 254 17.83 1.16 -29.98
N ASP A 255 18.04 -0.10 -29.59
CA ASP A 255 17.03 -1.14 -29.71
C ASP A 255 16.12 -1.13 -28.47
N TYR A 256 15.02 -0.40 -28.60
CA TYR A 256 13.99 -0.33 -27.57
C TYR A 256 13.23 -1.66 -27.38
N GLY A 257 13.07 -2.44 -28.46
CA GLY A 257 12.28 -3.67 -28.47
C GLY A 257 12.87 -4.73 -27.55
N SER A 258 14.19 -4.88 -27.55
CA SER A 258 14.89 -5.79 -26.64
C SER A 258 14.65 -5.45 -25.16
N CYS A 259 14.72 -4.17 -24.78
CA CYS A 259 14.44 -3.74 -23.41
C CYS A 259 12.98 -4.05 -23.01
N VAL A 260 12.02 -3.77 -23.90
CA VAL A 260 10.60 -4.07 -23.69
C VAL A 260 10.34 -5.57 -23.53
N ASP A 261 10.94 -6.41 -24.37
CA ASP A 261 10.80 -7.87 -24.30
C ASP A 261 11.35 -8.45 -22.99
N ILE A 262 12.51 -7.95 -22.53
CA ILE A 262 13.12 -8.34 -21.25
C ILE A 262 12.19 -8.02 -20.08
N VAL A 263 11.70 -6.78 -19.97
CA VAL A 263 10.80 -6.40 -18.87
C VAL A 263 9.47 -7.14 -18.95
N THR A 264 8.95 -7.40 -20.15
CA THR A 264 7.67 -8.11 -20.36
C THR A 264 7.79 -9.56 -19.89
N LYS A 265 8.74 -10.33 -20.44
CA LYS A 265 8.93 -11.74 -20.05
C LYS A 265 9.35 -11.87 -18.58
N GLY A 266 10.21 -10.97 -18.12
CA GLY A 266 10.69 -10.92 -16.75
C GLY A 266 9.56 -10.70 -15.75
N SER A 267 8.72 -9.68 -15.96
CA SER A 267 7.58 -9.37 -15.10
C SER A 267 6.52 -10.48 -15.10
N LEU A 268 6.16 -11.01 -16.28
CA LEU A 268 5.19 -12.11 -16.40
C LEU A 268 5.61 -13.35 -15.61
N LYS A 269 6.89 -13.74 -15.70
CA LYS A 269 7.41 -14.90 -14.97
C LYS A 269 7.52 -14.63 -13.47
N ALA A 270 7.96 -13.43 -13.09
CA ALA A 270 8.27 -13.11 -11.70
C ALA A 270 7.01 -12.87 -10.84
N MET A 271 5.88 -12.46 -11.43
CA MET A 271 4.62 -12.28 -10.70
C MET A 271 3.94 -13.59 -10.27
N VAL A 272 4.30 -14.73 -10.89
CA VAL A 272 3.66 -16.02 -10.60
C VAL A 272 3.87 -16.45 -9.15
N ALA A 273 5.11 -16.37 -8.64
CA ALA A 273 5.42 -16.85 -7.30
C ALA A 273 4.68 -16.07 -6.18
N PRO A 274 4.71 -14.72 -6.14
CA PRO A 274 3.89 -13.95 -5.20
C PRO A 274 2.39 -14.23 -5.33
N GLY A 275 1.88 -14.36 -6.56
CA GLY A 275 0.46 -14.63 -6.81
C GLY A 275 0.01 -16.01 -6.31
N VAL A 276 0.79 -17.06 -6.60
CA VAL A 276 0.54 -18.42 -6.08
C VAL A 276 0.57 -18.39 -4.56
N LEU A 277 1.61 -17.80 -3.96
CA LEU A 277 1.75 -17.71 -2.51
C LEU A 277 0.53 -17.07 -1.84
N ALA A 278 0.03 -15.96 -2.40
CA ALA A 278 -1.12 -15.22 -1.87
C ALA A 278 -2.42 -16.04 -1.87
N VAL A 279 -2.59 -16.95 -2.83
CA VAL A 279 -3.79 -17.80 -2.96
C VAL A 279 -3.65 -19.10 -2.17
N THR A 280 -2.50 -19.77 -2.28
CA THR A 280 -2.33 -21.12 -1.74
C THR A 280 -2.18 -21.13 -0.22
N VAL A 281 -1.52 -20.12 0.37
CA VAL A 281 -1.24 -20.11 1.82
C VAL A 281 -2.52 -20.04 2.67
N PRO A 282 -3.48 -19.12 2.42
CA PRO A 282 -4.72 -19.09 3.19
C PRO A 282 -5.51 -20.41 3.13
N ILE A 283 -5.58 -21.01 1.94
CA ILE A 283 -6.26 -22.30 1.71
C ILE A 283 -5.54 -23.42 2.45
N ALA A 284 -4.21 -23.49 2.33
CA ALA A 284 -3.40 -24.51 2.98
C ALA A 284 -3.52 -24.41 4.51
N VAL A 285 -3.46 -23.20 5.08
CA VAL A 285 -3.67 -22.98 6.51
C VAL A 285 -5.03 -23.55 6.93
N GLY A 286 -6.12 -23.16 6.27
CA GLY A 286 -7.45 -23.65 6.62
C GLY A 286 -7.61 -25.17 6.50
N VAL A 287 -7.13 -25.77 5.42
CA VAL A 287 -7.23 -27.23 5.20
C VAL A 287 -6.34 -28.02 6.16
N ILE A 288 -5.11 -27.57 6.40
CA ILE A 288 -4.17 -28.26 7.30
C ILE A 288 -4.71 -28.22 8.74
N PHE A 289 -5.07 -27.04 9.25
CA PHE A 289 -5.58 -26.94 10.63
C PHE A 289 -6.93 -27.62 10.81
N ARG A 290 -7.77 -27.67 9.77
CA ARG A 290 -8.96 -28.52 9.76
C ARG A 290 -8.60 -30.01 9.86
N SER A 291 -7.60 -30.48 9.11
CA SER A 291 -7.20 -31.89 9.13
C SER A 291 -6.54 -32.34 10.44
N LEU A 292 -5.94 -31.39 11.17
CA LEU A 292 -5.36 -31.61 12.49
C LEU A 292 -6.38 -31.49 13.63
N ALA A 293 -7.59 -31.01 13.32
CA ALA A 293 -8.63 -30.82 14.32
C ALA A 293 -9.07 -32.17 14.90
N THR A 294 -9.05 -32.26 16.23
CA THR A 294 -9.66 -33.39 16.95
C THR A 294 -11.18 -33.22 17.03
N THR A 295 -11.92 -34.29 17.38
CA THR A 295 -13.39 -34.25 17.51
C THR A 295 -13.87 -33.20 18.53
N GLU A 296 -13.03 -32.83 19.51
CA GLU A 296 -13.31 -31.77 20.48
C GLU A 296 -13.05 -30.35 19.94
N GLN A 297 -12.29 -30.20 18.85
CA GLN A 297 -11.93 -28.91 18.23
C GLN A 297 -12.69 -28.66 16.92
N ALA A 298 -13.99 -28.96 16.89
CA ALA A 298 -14.81 -28.65 15.73
C ALA A 298 -14.76 -27.14 15.40
N GLY A 299 -14.27 -26.77 14.21
CA GLY A 299 -14.09 -25.38 13.79
C GLY A 299 -12.67 -24.82 13.94
N LEU A 300 -11.67 -25.62 14.35
CA LEU A 300 -10.28 -25.19 14.48
C LEU A 300 -9.71 -24.58 13.19
N GLY A 301 -10.03 -25.16 12.03
CA GLY A 301 -9.60 -24.64 10.74
C GLY A 301 -10.11 -23.22 10.50
N ALA A 302 -11.39 -22.98 10.75
CA ALA A 302 -12.01 -21.67 10.61
C ALA A 302 -11.42 -20.64 11.58
N GLU A 303 -11.15 -21.01 12.83
CA GLU A 303 -10.54 -20.15 13.84
C GLU A 303 -9.07 -19.84 13.56
N ALA A 304 -8.30 -20.83 13.10
CA ALA A 304 -6.93 -20.65 12.65
C ALA A 304 -6.87 -19.67 11.47
N VAL A 305 -7.75 -19.82 10.48
CA VAL A 305 -7.87 -18.88 9.35
C VAL A 305 -8.27 -17.48 9.81
N ALA A 306 -9.15 -17.36 10.82
CA ALA A 306 -9.52 -16.09 11.40
C ALA A 306 -8.30 -15.36 12.02
N GLY A 307 -7.48 -16.08 12.79
CA GLY A 307 -6.22 -15.56 13.36
C GLY A 307 -5.20 -15.18 12.28
N PHE A 308 -5.03 -16.03 11.27
CA PHE A 308 -4.21 -15.76 10.09
C PHE A 308 -4.65 -14.48 9.36
N LEU A 309 -5.95 -14.34 9.10
CA LEU A 309 -6.52 -13.19 8.40
C LEU A 309 -6.30 -11.90 9.18
N MET A 310 -6.58 -11.91 10.48
CA MET A 310 -6.46 -10.73 11.34
C MET A 310 -5.01 -10.24 11.43
N ILE A 311 -4.09 -11.12 11.80
CA ILE A 311 -2.68 -10.76 12.01
C ILE A 311 -1.95 -10.50 10.69
N GLY A 312 -2.27 -11.27 9.64
CA GLY A 312 -1.77 -11.01 8.29
C GLY A 312 -2.21 -9.63 7.78
N THR A 313 -3.46 -9.24 8.04
CA THR A 313 -3.96 -7.93 7.64
C THR A 313 -3.30 -6.79 8.40
N ILE A 314 -3.18 -6.89 9.73
CA ILE A 314 -2.50 -5.87 10.56
C ILE A 314 -1.05 -5.69 10.09
N THR A 315 -0.34 -6.81 9.90
CA THR A 315 1.05 -6.78 9.42
C THR A 315 1.14 -6.18 8.02
N GLY A 316 0.20 -6.52 7.14
CA GLY A 316 0.10 -5.98 5.79
C GLY A 316 -0.06 -4.46 5.76
N ILE A 317 -0.94 -3.91 6.60
CA ILE A 317 -1.17 -2.47 6.70
C ILE A 317 0.11 -1.74 7.12
N LEU A 318 0.81 -2.24 8.14
CA LEU A 318 2.06 -1.67 8.63
C LEU A 318 3.15 -1.72 7.57
N MET A 319 3.35 -2.89 6.94
CA MET A 319 4.39 -3.09 5.93
C MET A 319 4.09 -2.28 4.65
N ALA A 320 2.84 -2.19 4.22
CA ALA A 320 2.44 -1.37 3.08
C ALA A 320 2.73 0.12 3.33
N THR A 321 2.38 0.61 4.54
CA THR A 321 2.63 1.99 4.94
C THR A 321 4.12 2.31 4.93
N LEU A 322 4.93 1.42 5.52
CA LEU A 322 6.39 1.55 5.54
C LEU A 322 6.97 1.63 4.13
N LEU A 323 6.65 0.65 3.27
CA LEU A 323 7.24 0.57 1.93
C LEU A 323 6.84 1.75 1.04
N ASN A 324 5.56 2.13 1.07
CA ASN A 324 5.06 3.23 0.25
C ASN A 324 5.68 4.57 0.66
N ASN A 325 5.71 4.87 1.96
CA ASN A 325 6.17 6.17 2.45
C ASN A 325 7.71 6.26 2.42
N ALA A 326 8.44 5.20 2.75
CA ALA A 326 9.90 5.20 2.65
C ALA A 326 10.37 5.46 1.22
N GLY A 327 9.79 4.74 0.25
CA GLY A 327 10.10 4.94 -1.17
C GLY A 327 9.70 6.33 -1.67
N GLY A 328 8.54 6.84 -1.28
CA GLY A 328 8.13 8.21 -1.61
C GLY A 328 9.04 9.28 -1.00
N ALA A 329 9.51 9.06 0.22
CA ALA A 329 10.41 9.97 0.92
C ALA A 329 11.81 10.00 0.27
N TRP A 330 12.35 8.86 -0.17
CA TRP A 330 13.60 8.83 -0.93
C TRP A 330 13.51 9.56 -2.27
N ASP A 331 12.43 9.35 -3.04
CA ASP A 331 12.23 10.06 -4.32
C ASP A 331 12.19 11.57 -4.10
N ASN A 332 11.41 12.02 -3.12
CA ASN A 332 11.27 13.44 -2.84
C ASN A 332 12.52 14.04 -2.18
N ALA A 333 13.35 13.26 -1.47
CA ALA A 333 14.67 13.69 -1.01
C ALA A 333 15.62 13.91 -2.19
N LYS A 334 15.63 13.01 -3.17
CA LYS A 334 16.36 13.19 -4.44
C LYS A 334 15.88 14.45 -5.15
N LYS A 335 14.57 14.61 -5.38
CA LYS A 335 14.00 15.80 -6.02
C LYS A 335 14.33 17.10 -5.27
N TYR A 336 14.37 17.06 -3.94
CA TYR A 336 14.77 18.22 -3.13
C TYR A 336 16.21 18.64 -3.40
N ILE A 337 17.16 17.70 -3.46
CA ILE A 337 18.55 18.00 -3.84
C ILE A 337 18.62 18.53 -5.28
N GLU A 338 17.81 17.99 -6.20
CA GLU A 338 17.76 18.47 -7.60
C GLU A 338 17.33 19.93 -7.75
N THR A 339 16.68 20.52 -6.73
CA THR A 339 16.34 21.96 -6.72
C THR A 339 17.57 22.88 -6.51
N GLY A 340 18.74 22.31 -6.19
CA GLY A 340 19.99 23.06 -5.96
C GLY A 340 20.51 22.98 -4.52
N VAL A 341 19.74 22.39 -3.60
CA VAL A 341 20.18 22.13 -2.23
C VAL A 341 21.29 21.06 -2.24
N HIS A 342 22.24 21.14 -1.30
CA HIS A 342 23.34 20.15 -1.18
C HIS A 342 24.15 19.93 -2.47
N GLY A 343 24.35 21.01 -3.24
CA GLY A 343 25.15 21.01 -4.46
C GLY A 343 24.40 20.67 -5.74
N GLY A 344 23.11 20.34 -5.68
CA GLY A 344 22.30 20.17 -6.89
C GLY A 344 22.58 18.87 -7.65
N LYS A 345 22.04 18.81 -8.88
CA LYS A 345 22.23 17.66 -9.79
C LYS A 345 23.72 17.36 -10.00
N ARG A 346 24.06 16.07 -10.04
CA ARG A 346 25.42 15.52 -10.24
C ARG A 346 26.39 15.69 -9.07
N SER A 347 25.97 16.34 -7.97
CA SER A 347 26.76 16.36 -6.72
C SER A 347 26.86 14.95 -6.11
N ASP A 348 27.79 14.76 -5.18
CA ASP A 348 27.91 13.46 -4.50
C ASP A 348 26.70 13.17 -3.61
N ALA A 349 26.07 14.21 -3.04
CA ALA A 349 24.80 14.09 -2.34
C ALA A 349 23.66 13.66 -3.30
N HIS A 350 23.63 14.19 -4.53
CA HIS A 350 22.65 13.76 -5.54
C HIS A 350 22.85 12.30 -5.93
N LYS A 351 24.09 11.85 -6.16
CA LYS A 351 24.37 10.43 -6.43
C LYS A 351 23.92 9.54 -5.27
N ALA A 352 24.17 9.95 -4.03
CA ALA A 352 23.70 9.22 -2.85
C ALA A 352 22.17 9.15 -2.79
N ALA A 353 21.48 10.25 -3.10
CA ALA A 353 20.02 10.29 -3.13
C ALA A 353 19.41 9.41 -4.23
N VAL A 354 20.04 9.37 -5.42
CA VAL A 354 19.66 8.46 -6.51
C VAL A 354 19.75 6.99 -6.07
N VAL A 355 20.76 6.62 -5.28
CA VAL A 355 20.84 5.26 -4.72
C VAL A 355 19.67 4.97 -3.78
N GLY A 356 19.28 5.91 -2.91
CA GLY A 356 18.11 5.74 -2.05
C GLY A 356 16.80 5.61 -2.84
N ASP A 357 16.62 6.44 -3.86
CA ASP A 357 15.43 6.39 -4.73
C ASP A 357 15.32 5.05 -5.47
N THR A 358 16.42 4.56 -6.03
CA THR A 358 16.46 3.25 -6.70
C THR A 358 16.23 2.06 -5.76
N VAL A 359 16.57 2.19 -4.46
CA VAL A 359 16.16 1.24 -3.42
C VAL A 359 14.66 1.37 -3.13
N GLY A 360 14.13 2.60 -3.14
CA GLY A 360 12.73 2.93 -2.89
C GLY A 360 11.75 2.57 -4.01
N ASP A 361 12.21 2.46 -5.26
CA ASP A 361 11.36 2.11 -6.41
C ASP A 361 10.62 0.77 -6.24
N PRO A 362 11.28 -0.37 -5.96
CA PRO A 362 10.57 -1.62 -5.71
C PRO A 362 9.68 -1.56 -4.46
N PHE A 363 9.97 -0.66 -3.51
CA PHE A 363 9.18 -0.50 -2.29
C PHE A 363 7.86 0.20 -2.61
N LYS A 364 7.92 1.39 -3.23
CA LYS A 364 6.74 2.24 -3.47
C LYS A 364 5.93 1.85 -4.71
N ASP A 365 6.53 1.20 -5.70
CA ASP A 365 5.86 0.93 -7.00
C ASP A 365 5.62 -0.55 -7.28
N THR A 366 6.08 -1.45 -6.40
CA THR A 366 5.81 -2.90 -6.55
C THR A 366 5.31 -3.51 -5.26
N ALA A 367 6.14 -3.64 -4.23
CA ALA A 367 5.79 -4.39 -3.03
C ALA A 367 4.70 -3.68 -2.19
N GLY A 368 4.87 -2.38 -1.90
CA GLY A 368 3.95 -1.61 -1.07
C GLY A 368 2.52 -1.54 -1.62
N PRO A 369 2.30 -1.16 -2.90
CA PRO A 369 0.96 -1.17 -3.49
C PRO A 369 0.37 -2.58 -3.63
N SER A 370 1.21 -3.60 -3.88
CA SER A 370 0.75 -4.99 -3.99
C SER A 370 0.28 -5.56 -2.64
N LEU A 371 0.85 -5.11 -1.52
CA LEU A 371 0.38 -5.50 -0.19
C LEU A 371 -1.06 -5.05 0.09
N HIS A 372 -1.46 -3.88 -0.41
CA HIS A 372 -2.85 -3.43 -0.31
C HIS A 372 -3.81 -4.40 -1.04
N VAL A 373 -3.41 -4.91 -2.21
CA VAL A 373 -4.17 -5.93 -2.94
C VAL A 373 -4.16 -7.26 -2.19
N LEU A 374 -2.99 -7.68 -1.67
CA LEU A 374 -2.84 -8.90 -0.89
C LEU A 374 -3.83 -8.93 0.27
N ILE A 375 -3.90 -7.88 1.09
CA ILE A 375 -4.80 -7.80 2.25
C ILE A 375 -6.26 -8.05 1.86
N LYS A 376 -6.74 -7.37 0.81
CA LYS A 376 -8.11 -7.53 0.32
C LYS A 376 -8.37 -8.93 -0.24
N LEU A 377 -7.38 -9.47 -0.94
CA LEU A 377 -7.42 -10.81 -1.50
C LEU A 377 -7.45 -11.89 -0.41
N LEU A 378 -6.69 -11.73 0.69
CA LEU A 378 -6.75 -12.63 1.85
C LEU A 378 -8.19 -12.70 2.36
N SER A 379 -8.82 -11.57 2.66
CA SER A 379 -10.21 -11.53 3.12
C SER A 379 -11.19 -12.19 2.14
N THR A 380 -11.01 -11.93 0.84
CA THR A 380 -11.92 -12.44 -0.20
C THR A 380 -11.78 -13.96 -0.33
N ILE A 381 -10.54 -14.48 -0.33
CA ILE A 381 -10.28 -15.91 -0.43
C ILE A 381 -10.75 -16.63 0.83
N THR A 382 -10.49 -16.08 2.02
CA THR A 382 -10.90 -16.74 3.26
C THR A 382 -12.41 -16.80 3.38
N LEU A 383 -13.13 -15.76 2.96
CA LEU A 383 -14.59 -15.74 2.92
C LEU A 383 -15.14 -16.73 1.88
N LEU A 384 -14.64 -16.69 0.64
CA LEU A 384 -15.09 -17.60 -0.43
C LEU A 384 -14.83 -19.07 -0.10
N MET A 385 -13.72 -19.36 0.56
CA MET A 385 -13.30 -20.72 0.92
C MET A 385 -13.76 -21.12 2.32
N ALA A 386 -14.56 -20.30 3.03
CA ALA A 386 -15.06 -20.60 4.36
C ALA A 386 -15.71 -22.00 4.50
N PRO A 387 -16.53 -22.48 3.55
CA PRO A 387 -17.08 -23.85 3.61
C PRO A 387 -16.02 -24.97 3.62
N LEU A 388 -14.83 -24.70 3.09
CA LEU A 388 -13.72 -25.68 3.04
C LEU A 388 -13.04 -25.83 4.41
N PHE A 389 -13.15 -24.82 5.29
CA PHE A 389 -12.43 -24.75 6.56
C PHE A 389 -13.21 -25.29 7.76
N ILE A 390 -14.51 -25.55 7.57
CA ILE A 390 -15.45 -26.03 8.59
C ILE A 390 -15.37 -27.54 8.78
#